data_AF-A0A954Z169-F1
#
_entry.id   AF-A0A954Z169-F1
#
_cell.length_a   1.000
_cell.length_b   1.000
_cell.length_c   1.000
_cell.angle_alpha   90.00
_cell.angle_beta   90.00
_cell.angle_gamma   90.00
#
_symmetry.space_group_name_H-M   'P 1'
#
loop_
_entity.id
_entity.type
_entity.pdbx_description
1 polymer ?
#
loop_
_entity_poly.entity_id
_entity_poly.type
_entity_poly.pdbx_seq_one_letter_code
_entity_poly.pdbx_strand_id
1 'polypeptide(L)'
;MNRSGARRERRYRRGSVIVQSVIFGGTVAVGVAALAVDTGLMFSAKQELQSAADAAALAAASQLGQSGDAFALAKAEAQKYANLNKVMGEGSDVIDADLVFGHATLNGAKYDFEANAEPYDAVKVTVRRDQTVADGPVSLLFAKTFGKNTADISASAVAMLVPRDISLVIDLSGSMNDDSELRHYKRFASEKSGYIDGVQINLKEIWKALPIAKGNAGVGNGIDPPPPGQPNNENDQPGTGPGSPANAGGNPDPGASGASGGGDGEAGPRWGWMTAWGDDVVLGTYDASDDWGLYYIRKSSSTSDSDVIENITEAGYSSEERSALLSSQYDGNTTYYRNRVKVLLGLAGWRSKKSGSKYNGGP
;
A
#
# COMPACT_ATOMS: atom_id res chain seq x y z
N MET A 1 61.65 75.27 -66.38
CA MET A 1 61.18 73.89 -66.63
C MET A 1 61.62 73.01 -65.46
N ASN A 2 60.70 72.51 -64.62
CA ASN A 2 60.82 71.17 -64.07
C ASN A 2 59.51 70.68 -63.43
N ARG A 3 59.26 69.39 -63.65
CA ARG A 3 57.98 68.70 -63.64
C ARG A 3 57.64 68.06 -62.28
N SER A 4 56.33 67.99 -62.01
CA SER A 4 55.56 66.85 -61.48
C SER A 4 56.00 66.11 -60.21
N GLY A 5 55.06 65.98 -59.27
CA GLY A 5 55.09 64.88 -58.29
C GLY A 5 53.99 64.93 -57.24
N ALA A 6 52.72 64.91 -57.65
CA ALA A 6 51.60 64.74 -56.72
C ALA A 6 51.70 63.38 -56.00
N ARG A 7 52.12 63.36 -54.73
CA ARG A 7 51.97 62.20 -53.84
C ARG A 7 50.53 62.19 -53.30
N ARG A 8 49.62 61.51 -54.00
CA ARG A 8 48.25 61.28 -53.53
C ARG A 8 48.16 59.91 -52.82
N GLU A 9 47.98 60.00 -51.50
CA GLU A 9 47.37 59.08 -50.54
C GLU A 9 47.22 57.58 -50.90
N ARG A 10 47.98 56.71 -50.21
CA ARG A 10 47.69 55.27 -50.05
C ARG A 10 47.33 54.95 -48.59
N ARG A 11 46.20 55.48 -48.08
CA ARG A 11 45.78 55.21 -46.69
C ARG A 11 44.32 54.76 -46.49
N TYR A 12 43.69 54.16 -47.51
CA TYR A 12 42.26 53.75 -47.45
C TYR A 12 41.95 52.26 -47.65
N ARG A 13 42.90 51.33 -47.45
CA ARG A 13 42.64 49.88 -47.69
C ARG A 13 42.58 48.97 -46.45
N ARG A 14 42.70 49.51 -45.23
CA ARG A 14 42.65 48.70 -43.99
C ARG A 14 41.28 48.64 -43.30
N GLY A 15 40.33 49.48 -43.70
CA GLY A 15 38.97 49.48 -43.14
C GLY A 15 38.04 48.40 -43.72
N SER A 16 38.15 48.08 -45.01
CA SER A 16 37.21 47.14 -45.65
C SER A 16 37.39 45.70 -45.16
N VAL A 17 38.62 45.30 -44.83
CA VAL A 17 38.91 43.95 -44.30
C VAL A 17 38.28 43.76 -42.93
N ILE A 18 38.35 44.77 -42.05
CA ILE A 18 37.71 44.70 -40.72
C ILE A 18 36.20 44.58 -40.88
N VAL A 19 35.59 45.37 -41.76
CA VAL A 19 34.15 45.31 -42.02
C VAL A 19 33.73 43.95 -42.58
N GLN A 20 34.47 43.39 -43.55
CA GLN A 20 34.19 42.06 -44.09
C GLN A 20 34.38 40.95 -43.05
N SER A 21 35.43 41.02 -42.24
CA SER A 21 35.68 40.02 -41.18
C SER A 21 34.63 40.07 -40.08
N VAL A 22 34.16 41.26 -39.69
CA VAL A 22 33.11 41.41 -38.68
C VAL A 22 31.75 40.96 -39.22
N ILE A 23 31.41 41.29 -40.46
CA ILE A 23 30.15 40.84 -41.06
C ILE A 23 30.19 39.33 -41.24
N PHE A 24 31.19 38.79 -41.95
CA PHE A 24 31.26 37.35 -42.22
C PHE A 24 31.45 36.53 -40.94
N GLY A 25 32.43 36.91 -40.11
CA GLY A 25 32.71 36.22 -38.85
C GLY A 25 31.56 36.36 -37.84
N GLY A 26 30.91 37.53 -37.78
CA GLY A 26 29.73 37.76 -36.95
C GLY A 26 28.54 36.92 -37.38
N THR A 27 28.24 36.85 -38.69
CA THR A 27 27.15 36.00 -39.19
C THR A 27 27.42 34.52 -38.95
N VAL A 28 28.66 34.06 -39.16
CA VAL A 28 29.04 32.67 -38.85
C VAL A 28 28.94 32.39 -37.35
N ALA A 29 29.43 33.30 -36.50
CA ALA A 29 29.35 33.13 -35.05
C ALA A 29 27.90 33.06 -34.55
N VAL A 30 27.02 33.93 -35.06
CA VAL A 30 25.58 33.89 -34.77
C VAL A 30 24.95 32.60 -35.29
N GLY A 31 25.31 32.14 -36.48
CA GLY A 31 24.82 30.87 -37.04
C GLY A 31 25.22 29.65 -36.19
N VAL A 32 26.46 29.62 -35.69
CA VAL A 32 26.93 28.56 -34.79
C VAL A 32 26.25 28.64 -33.42
N ALA A 33 26.05 29.85 -32.88
CA ALA A 33 25.33 30.04 -31.61
C ALA A 33 23.86 29.60 -31.72
N ALA A 34 23.18 29.97 -32.81
CA ALA A 34 21.83 29.54 -33.14
C ALA A 34 21.72 28.00 -33.18
N LEU A 35 22.63 27.35 -33.90
CA LEU A 35 22.69 25.89 -34.00
C LEU A 35 22.90 25.25 -32.62
N ALA A 36 23.79 25.82 -31.79
CA ALA A 36 24.06 25.31 -30.44
C ALA A 36 22.82 25.38 -29.54
N VAL A 37 22.04 26.47 -29.61
CA VAL A 37 20.80 26.62 -28.83
C VAL A 37 19.74 25.60 -29.28
N ASP A 38 19.46 25.50 -30.57
CA ASP A 38 18.44 24.56 -31.07
C ASP A 38 18.83 23.10 -30.77
N THR A 39 20.12 22.77 -30.91
CA THR A 39 20.63 21.44 -30.56
C THR A 39 20.45 21.16 -29.06
N GLY A 40 20.76 22.14 -28.21
CA GLY A 40 20.54 22.04 -26.76
C GLY A 40 19.06 21.81 -26.41
N LEU A 41 18.14 22.52 -27.07
CA LEU A 41 16.70 22.32 -26.90
C LEU A 41 16.26 20.91 -27.31
N MET A 42 16.76 20.40 -28.44
CA MET A 42 16.44 19.04 -28.88
C MET A 42 16.94 17.98 -27.88
N PHE A 43 18.14 18.16 -27.32
CA PHE A 43 18.64 17.24 -26.29
C PHE A 43 17.85 17.33 -24.98
N SER A 44 17.45 18.54 -24.56
CA SER A 44 16.58 18.74 -23.39
C SER A 44 15.24 18.05 -23.58
N ALA A 45 14.56 18.30 -24.72
CA ALA A 45 13.28 17.68 -25.05
C ALA A 45 13.40 16.15 -25.12
N LYS A 46 14.50 15.63 -25.66
CA LYS A 46 14.75 14.18 -25.68
C LYS A 46 14.91 13.58 -24.28
N GLN A 47 15.57 14.28 -23.37
CA GLN A 47 15.75 13.82 -21.99
C GLN A 47 14.44 13.86 -21.19
N GLU A 48 13.62 14.90 -21.42
CA GLU A 48 12.27 14.98 -20.85
C GLU A 48 11.36 13.86 -21.39
N LEU A 49 11.42 13.58 -22.71
CA LEU A 49 10.70 12.47 -23.32
C LEU A 49 11.13 11.12 -22.74
N GLN A 50 12.42 10.92 -22.48
CA GLN A 50 12.91 9.70 -21.84
C GLN A 50 12.35 9.55 -20.42
N SER A 51 12.37 10.63 -19.63
CA SER A 51 11.79 10.63 -18.28
C SER A 51 10.29 10.30 -18.29
N ALA A 52 9.54 10.85 -19.26
CA ALA A 52 8.13 10.54 -19.44
C ALA A 52 7.90 9.08 -19.84
N ALA A 53 8.70 8.55 -20.76
CA ALA A 53 8.64 7.15 -21.18
C ALA A 53 8.96 6.19 -20.02
N ASP A 54 10.01 6.46 -19.24
CA ASP A 54 10.42 5.64 -18.10
C ASP A 54 9.32 5.60 -17.02
N ALA A 55 8.74 6.77 -16.70
CA ALA A 55 7.65 6.86 -15.73
C ALA A 55 6.38 6.14 -16.21
N ALA A 56 6.01 6.31 -17.48
CA ALA A 56 4.85 5.65 -18.07
C ALA A 56 5.05 4.12 -18.15
N ALA A 57 6.24 3.64 -18.52
CA ALA A 57 6.55 2.21 -18.56
C ALA A 57 6.49 1.58 -17.15
N LEU A 58 7.10 2.22 -16.14
CA LEU A 58 7.04 1.73 -14.76
C LEU A 58 5.60 1.69 -14.22
N ALA A 59 4.81 2.74 -14.49
CA ALA A 59 3.40 2.78 -14.12
C ALA A 59 2.62 1.65 -14.79
N ALA A 60 2.81 1.43 -16.11
CA ALA A 60 2.17 0.36 -16.85
C ALA A 60 2.54 -1.03 -16.29
N ALA A 61 3.82 -1.29 -16.07
CA ALA A 61 4.31 -2.56 -15.55
C ALA A 61 3.77 -2.87 -14.14
N SER A 62 3.53 -1.85 -13.31
CA SER A 62 2.93 -2.02 -11.98
C SER A 62 1.51 -2.59 -12.00
N GLN A 63 0.79 -2.44 -13.11
CA GLN A 63 -0.58 -2.93 -13.27
C GLN A 63 -0.64 -4.38 -13.79
N LEU A 64 0.45 -4.91 -14.34
CA LEU A 64 0.49 -6.28 -14.89
C LEU A 64 0.24 -7.37 -13.83
N GLY A 65 0.43 -7.06 -12.55
CA GLY A 65 0.22 -7.98 -11.44
C GLY A 65 -1.16 -7.91 -10.79
N GLN A 66 -2.06 -7.04 -11.26
CA GLN A 66 -3.40 -6.88 -10.68
C GLN A 66 -4.41 -7.88 -11.27
N SER A 67 -5.43 -8.24 -10.47
CA SER A 67 -6.56 -9.03 -10.94
C SER A 67 -7.50 -8.18 -11.81
N GLY A 68 -8.00 -8.76 -12.91
CA GLY A 68 -8.91 -8.09 -13.86
C GLY A 68 -8.27 -7.85 -15.24
N ASP A 69 -8.71 -6.80 -15.94
CA ASP A 69 -8.15 -6.41 -17.25
C ASP A 69 -6.87 -5.59 -17.06
N ALA A 70 -5.77 -6.30 -16.76
CA ALA A 70 -4.47 -5.70 -16.51
C ALA A 70 -3.96 -4.84 -17.68
N PHE A 71 -4.35 -5.17 -18.92
CA PHE A 71 -3.94 -4.41 -20.11
C PHE A 71 -4.64 -3.05 -20.19
N ALA A 72 -5.95 -3.00 -19.93
CA ALA A 72 -6.69 -1.74 -19.89
C ALA A 72 -6.17 -0.83 -18.77
N LEU A 73 -5.92 -1.39 -17.58
CA LEU A 73 -5.36 -0.65 -16.44
C LEU A 73 -3.95 -0.13 -16.73
N ALA A 74 -3.08 -0.98 -17.31
CA ALA A 74 -1.72 -0.59 -17.69
C ALA A 74 -1.70 0.55 -18.71
N LYS A 75 -2.60 0.52 -19.71
CA LYS A 75 -2.75 1.62 -20.68
C LYS A 75 -3.18 2.93 -20.02
N ALA A 76 -4.21 2.87 -19.17
CA ALA A 76 -4.73 4.05 -18.49
C ALA A 76 -3.66 4.70 -17.58
N GLU A 77 -2.91 3.89 -16.83
CA GLU A 77 -1.84 4.42 -15.98
C GLU A 77 -0.63 4.93 -16.79
N ALA A 78 -0.26 4.28 -17.89
CA ALA A 78 0.79 4.79 -18.77
C ALA A 78 0.45 6.19 -19.32
N GLN A 79 -0.78 6.38 -19.81
CA GLN A 79 -1.26 7.67 -20.32
C GLN A 79 -1.26 8.74 -19.24
N LYS A 80 -1.74 8.40 -18.03
CA LYS A 80 -1.75 9.31 -16.90
C LYS A 80 -0.34 9.76 -16.50
N TYR A 81 0.60 8.82 -16.35
CA TYR A 81 1.97 9.17 -15.96
C TYR A 81 2.75 9.85 -17.08
N ALA A 82 2.49 9.54 -18.35
CA ALA A 82 3.05 10.29 -19.47
C ALA A 82 2.56 11.76 -19.46
N ASN A 83 1.28 11.98 -19.19
CA ASN A 83 0.71 13.33 -19.13
C ASN A 83 1.28 14.17 -17.98
N LEU A 84 1.49 13.55 -16.81
CA LEU A 84 2.10 14.20 -15.65
C LEU A 84 3.57 14.61 -15.89
N ASN A 85 4.27 13.90 -16.77
CA ASN A 85 5.66 14.19 -17.13
C ASN A 85 5.72 15.13 -18.34
N LYS A 86 5.96 16.40 -18.04
CA LYS A 86 5.96 17.47 -19.04
C LYS A 86 7.20 17.41 -19.92
N VAL A 87 6.98 17.59 -21.21
CA VAL A 87 8.00 17.81 -22.23
C VAL A 87 7.81 19.21 -22.79
N MET A 88 8.83 20.05 -22.70
CA MET A 88 8.80 21.44 -23.12
C MET A 88 7.66 22.25 -22.46
N GLY A 89 7.27 21.87 -21.24
CA GLY A 89 6.22 22.53 -20.45
C GLY A 89 4.79 22.00 -20.67
N GLU A 90 4.58 21.14 -21.66
CA GLU A 90 3.29 20.53 -21.99
C GLU A 90 3.28 19.05 -21.60
N GLY A 91 2.11 18.50 -21.26
CA GLY A 91 1.96 17.06 -21.02
C GLY A 91 2.37 16.23 -22.25
N SER A 92 2.62 14.94 -22.04
CA SER A 92 2.89 14.01 -23.14
C SER A 92 1.77 12.99 -23.25
N ASP A 93 1.18 12.88 -24.43
CA ASP A 93 0.17 11.90 -24.77
C ASP A 93 0.83 10.59 -25.26
N VAL A 94 0.20 9.47 -24.95
CA VAL A 94 0.63 8.15 -25.39
C VAL A 94 -0.55 7.44 -26.02
N ILE A 95 -0.44 7.21 -27.32
CA ILE A 95 -1.45 6.47 -28.08
C ILE A 95 -1.32 4.97 -27.84
N ASP A 96 -2.43 4.25 -27.98
CA ASP A 96 -2.47 2.80 -27.80
C ASP A 96 -1.44 2.02 -28.64
N ALA A 97 -1.13 2.50 -29.85
CA ALA A 97 -0.15 1.87 -30.74
C ALA A 97 1.29 1.95 -30.22
N ASP A 98 1.56 2.87 -29.29
CA ASP A 98 2.88 3.09 -28.70
C ASP A 98 3.08 2.36 -27.37
N LEU A 99 2.04 1.67 -26.88
CA LEU A 99 2.12 0.67 -25.82
C LEU A 99 2.18 -0.73 -26.43
N VAL A 100 3.30 -1.42 -26.20
CA VAL A 100 3.50 -2.80 -26.62
C VAL A 100 3.74 -3.66 -25.40
N PHE A 101 2.89 -4.65 -25.19
CA PHE A 101 3.05 -5.66 -24.15
C PHE A 101 3.93 -6.80 -24.66
N GLY A 102 4.68 -7.45 -23.78
CA GLY A 102 5.54 -8.56 -24.16
C GLY A 102 6.21 -9.22 -22.96
N HIS A 103 7.27 -9.98 -23.24
CA HIS A 103 8.05 -10.71 -22.26
C HIS A 103 9.46 -10.12 -22.14
N ALA A 104 10.03 -10.07 -20.93
CA ALA A 104 11.41 -9.68 -20.71
C ALA A 104 12.30 -10.89 -20.37
N THR A 105 13.21 -11.25 -21.27
CA THR A 105 14.16 -12.36 -21.06
C THR A 105 15.53 -11.84 -20.63
N LEU A 106 16.11 -12.42 -19.57
CA LEU A 106 17.46 -12.07 -19.12
C LEU A 106 18.52 -12.64 -20.08
N ASN A 107 19.24 -11.76 -20.77
CA ASN A 107 20.39 -12.07 -21.61
C ASN A 107 21.68 -11.58 -20.95
N GLY A 108 22.27 -12.44 -20.11
CA GLY A 108 23.46 -12.13 -19.34
C GLY A 108 23.18 -11.07 -18.27
N ALA A 109 23.56 -9.82 -18.55
CA ALA A 109 23.40 -8.69 -17.62
C ALA A 109 22.30 -7.69 -18.04
N LYS A 110 21.58 -7.95 -19.13
CA LYS A 110 20.53 -7.07 -19.67
C LYS A 110 19.27 -7.88 -19.95
N TYR A 111 18.12 -7.21 -19.91
CA TYR A 111 16.86 -7.79 -20.34
C TYR A 111 16.60 -7.44 -21.81
N ASP A 112 16.31 -8.46 -22.60
CA ASP A 112 15.80 -8.31 -23.97
C ASP A 112 14.26 -8.33 -23.92
N PHE A 113 13.63 -7.40 -24.65
CA PHE A 113 12.18 -7.29 -24.73
C PHE A 113 11.65 -8.01 -25.97
N GLU A 114 10.80 -9.00 -25.75
CA GLU A 114 10.12 -9.77 -26.79
C GLU A 114 8.68 -9.28 -26.91
N ALA A 115 8.41 -8.50 -27.95
CA ALA A 115 7.07 -7.94 -28.18
C ALA A 115 6.03 -9.04 -28.46
N ASN A 116 4.84 -8.89 -27.86
CA ASN A 116 3.70 -9.80 -28.00
C ASN A 116 4.02 -11.26 -27.64
N ALA A 117 4.98 -11.48 -26.74
CA ALA A 117 5.33 -12.79 -26.21
C ALA A 117 4.72 -12.99 -24.82
N GLU A 118 4.27 -14.22 -24.55
CA GLU A 118 3.81 -14.65 -23.23
C GLU A 118 4.96 -15.30 -22.43
N PRO A 119 4.98 -15.18 -21.09
CA PRO A 119 4.05 -14.42 -20.26
C PRO A 119 4.22 -12.90 -20.43
N TYR A 120 3.11 -12.16 -20.42
CA TYR A 120 3.11 -10.71 -20.51
C TYR A 120 3.58 -10.08 -19.19
N ASP A 121 4.89 -10.06 -18.97
CA ASP A 121 5.53 -9.52 -17.77
C ASP A 121 6.26 -8.18 -18.04
N ALA A 122 6.24 -7.68 -19.27
CA ALA A 122 6.89 -6.43 -19.64
C ALA A 122 6.01 -5.54 -20.52
N VAL A 123 6.22 -4.23 -20.39
CA VAL A 123 5.59 -3.20 -21.23
C VAL A 123 6.64 -2.28 -21.79
N LYS A 124 6.61 -2.09 -23.11
CA LYS A 124 7.34 -1.04 -23.81
C LYS A 124 6.40 0.14 -24.07
N VAL A 125 6.79 1.32 -23.63
CA VAL A 125 6.07 2.57 -23.89
C VAL A 125 6.93 3.47 -24.76
N THR A 126 6.35 4.02 -25.82
CA THR A 126 6.97 5.05 -26.66
C THR A 126 6.26 6.37 -26.48
N VAL A 127 7.01 7.44 -26.21
CA VAL A 127 6.48 8.81 -26.15
C VAL A 127 7.06 9.58 -27.33
N ARG A 128 6.19 10.29 -28.06
CA ARG A 128 6.58 10.98 -29.30
C ARG A 128 6.18 12.45 -29.26
N ARG A 129 6.93 13.27 -29.99
CA ARG A 129 6.61 14.63 -30.39
C ARG A 129 6.80 14.71 -31.90
N ASP A 130 5.73 14.45 -32.63
CA ASP A 130 5.69 14.48 -34.10
C ASP A 130 4.29 14.95 -34.57
N GLN A 131 4.03 14.89 -35.88
CA GLN A 131 2.75 15.34 -36.45
C GLN A 131 1.58 14.36 -36.24
N THR A 132 1.84 13.16 -35.73
CA THR A 132 0.85 12.08 -35.59
C THR A 132 0.19 12.07 -34.21
N VAL A 133 0.81 12.70 -33.22
CA VAL A 133 0.30 12.83 -31.86
C VAL A 133 -0.23 14.24 -31.59
N ALA A 134 -1.19 14.36 -30.66
CA ALA A 134 -1.86 15.63 -30.37
C ALA A 134 -0.91 16.74 -29.90
N ASP A 135 0.18 16.39 -29.22
CA ASP A 135 1.15 17.34 -28.67
C ASP A 135 2.04 18.00 -29.72
N GLY A 136 2.04 17.48 -30.95
CA GLY A 136 2.81 18.00 -32.07
C GLY A 136 4.33 17.88 -31.93
N PRO A 137 5.07 18.31 -32.97
CA PRO A 137 6.53 18.29 -32.97
C PRO A 137 7.14 19.44 -32.16
N VAL A 138 8.40 19.27 -31.72
CA VAL A 138 9.10 20.27 -30.90
C VAL A 138 9.42 21.50 -31.74
N SER A 139 8.94 22.67 -31.32
CA SER A 139 9.26 23.94 -31.99
C SER A 139 10.72 24.35 -31.77
N LEU A 140 11.46 24.56 -32.85
CA LEU A 140 12.83 25.12 -32.81
C LEU A 140 12.79 26.65 -32.67
N LEU A 141 13.88 27.26 -32.20
CA LEU A 141 13.97 28.72 -32.05
C LEU A 141 14.60 29.37 -33.27
N PHE A 142 15.85 29.04 -33.58
CA PHE A 142 16.63 29.76 -34.60
C PHE A 142 16.57 29.09 -35.97
N ALA A 143 16.42 27.77 -36.03
CA ALA A 143 16.30 26.98 -37.26
C ALA A 143 15.10 27.41 -38.13
N LYS A 144 14.12 28.08 -37.51
CA LYS A 144 13.00 28.76 -38.19
C LYS A 144 13.47 29.72 -39.27
N THR A 145 14.58 30.43 -39.03
CA THR A 145 15.16 31.37 -40.00
C THR A 145 15.70 30.68 -41.27
N PHE A 146 15.97 29.38 -41.19
CA PHE A 146 16.38 28.51 -42.30
C PHE A 146 15.23 27.64 -42.82
N GLY A 147 13.98 27.93 -42.45
CA GLY A 147 12.80 27.19 -42.90
C GLY A 147 12.52 25.87 -42.15
N LYS A 148 13.25 25.59 -41.06
CA LYS A 148 13.07 24.41 -40.21
C LYS A 148 12.40 24.82 -38.90
N ASN A 149 11.08 24.74 -38.86
CA ASN A 149 10.30 25.26 -37.73
C ASN A 149 10.20 24.28 -36.55
N THR A 150 10.28 22.99 -36.83
CA THR A 150 10.01 21.93 -35.86
C THR A 150 10.99 20.77 -36.02
N ALA A 151 11.10 19.96 -34.98
CA ALA A 151 11.83 18.71 -34.98
C ALA A 151 10.98 17.59 -34.40
N ASP A 152 10.97 16.44 -35.07
CA ASP A 152 10.29 15.25 -34.61
C ASP A 152 11.23 14.46 -33.70
N ILE A 153 10.80 14.15 -32.48
CA ILE A 153 11.61 13.46 -31.48
C ILE A 153 10.75 12.39 -30.80
N SER A 154 11.35 11.25 -30.50
CA SER A 154 10.72 10.20 -29.71
C SER A 154 11.70 9.56 -28.73
N ALA A 155 11.16 8.98 -27.68
CA ALA A 155 11.88 8.16 -26.71
C ALA A 155 11.03 6.93 -26.35
N SER A 156 11.69 5.85 -25.93
CA SER A 156 11.00 4.64 -25.49
C SER A 156 11.66 4.05 -24.26
N ALA A 157 10.87 3.43 -23.41
CA ALA A 157 11.31 2.71 -22.24
C ALA A 157 10.62 1.37 -22.14
N VAL A 158 11.27 0.41 -21.49
CA VAL A 158 10.70 -0.90 -21.17
C VAL A 158 10.79 -1.10 -19.67
N ALA A 159 9.69 -1.50 -19.06
CA ALA A 159 9.65 -1.91 -17.66
C ALA A 159 9.04 -3.31 -17.57
N MET A 160 9.53 -4.09 -16.62
CA MET A 160 9.04 -5.44 -16.35
C MET A 160 8.55 -5.55 -14.91
N LEU A 161 7.54 -6.37 -14.71
CA LEU A 161 7.12 -6.87 -13.41
C LEU A 161 8.03 -8.04 -13.05
N VAL A 162 8.84 -7.89 -12.00
CA VAL A 162 9.61 -9.01 -11.44
C VAL A 162 8.79 -9.60 -10.30
N PRO A 163 8.26 -10.84 -10.42
CA PRO A 163 7.62 -11.51 -9.29
C PRO A 163 8.62 -11.64 -8.14
N ARG A 164 8.19 -11.32 -6.93
CA ARG A 164 8.99 -11.58 -5.72
C ARG A 164 8.42 -12.78 -4.99
N ASP A 165 9.19 -13.86 -4.95
CA ASP A 165 8.86 -15.01 -4.11
C ASP A 165 9.18 -14.66 -2.65
N ILE A 166 8.14 -14.63 -1.80
CA ILE A 166 8.28 -14.47 -0.36
C ILE A 166 8.10 -15.86 0.26
N SER A 167 9.18 -16.42 0.79
CA SER A 167 9.11 -17.65 1.58
C SER A 167 8.97 -17.32 3.06
N LEU A 168 7.85 -17.71 3.66
CA LEU A 168 7.66 -17.66 5.11
C LEU A 168 8.08 -19.02 5.69
N VAL A 169 9.19 -19.04 6.43
CA VAL A 169 9.62 -20.23 7.16
C VAL A 169 9.14 -20.10 8.60
N ILE A 170 8.08 -20.84 8.92
CA ILE A 170 7.54 -20.93 10.28
C ILE A 170 8.14 -22.18 10.92
N ASP A 171 8.78 -22.03 12.07
CA ASP A 171 9.23 -23.17 12.85
C ASP A 171 8.01 -23.88 13.49
N LEU A 172 7.92 -25.20 13.30
CA LEU A 172 6.90 -26.06 13.92
C LEU A 172 7.31 -26.55 15.32
N SER A 173 8.49 -26.16 15.80
CA SER A 173 8.93 -26.48 17.15
C SER A 173 8.13 -25.71 18.20
N GLY A 174 7.99 -26.30 19.40
CA GLY A 174 7.17 -25.75 20.49
C GLY A 174 7.55 -24.35 20.95
N SER A 175 8.73 -23.82 20.58
CA SER A 175 9.13 -22.46 20.96
C SER A 175 8.32 -21.35 20.29
N MET A 176 7.59 -21.62 19.20
CA MET A 176 6.60 -20.68 18.62
C MET A 176 5.21 -20.80 19.25
N ASN A 177 4.98 -21.84 20.07
CA ASN A 177 3.70 -22.11 20.72
C ASN A 177 3.62 -21.50 22.13
N ASP A 178 4.75 -21.34 22.81
CA ASP A 178 4.76 -20.89 24.22
C ASP A 178 4.12 -19.51 24.46
N ASP A 179 4.27 -18.56 23.51
CA ASP A 179 3.78 -17.18 23.68
C ASP A 179 2.34 -16.95 23.15
N SER A 180 1.80 -17.91 22.38
CA SER A 180 0.45 -17.84 21.78
C SER A 180 -0.59 -18.67 22.54
N GLU A 181 -0.16 -19.48 23.51
CA GLU A 181 -1.06 -20.31 24.29
C GLU A 181 -1.77 -19.52 25.39
N LEU A 182 -3.10 -19.66 25.45
CA LEU A 182 -3.97 -19.03 26.46
C LEU A 182 -3.57 -19.37 27.92
N ARG A 183 -2.72 -20.37 28.14
CA ARG A 183 -2.14 -20.74 29.45
C ARG A 183 -1.01 -19.83 29.92
N HIS A 184 -0.36 -19.08 29.02
CA HIS A 184 0.79 -18.21 29.33
C HIS A 184 0.48 -16.71 29.41
N TYR A 185 -0.78 -16.29 29.13
CA TYR A 185 -1.23 -14.87 29.12
C TYR A 185 -0.99 -14.06 30.42
N LYS A 186 -0.57 -14.70 31.52
CA LYS A 186 -0.36 -14.03 32.82
C LYS A 186 1.00 -14.27 33.47
N ARG A 187 1.86 -15.19 33.00
CA ARG A 187 3.08 -15.55 33.74
C ARG A 187 4.19 -16.09 32.84
N PHE A 188 5.28 -15.35 32.72
CA PHE A 188 6.59 -15.88 32.34
C PHE A 188 7.40 -16.23 33.59
N ALA A 189 8.09 -17.37 33.58
CA ALA A 189 9.11 -17.68 34.58
C ALA A 189 10.42 -17.00 34.17
N SER A 190 10.92 -16.06 34.98
CA SER A 190 12.22 -15.43 34.75
C SER A 190 13.34 -16.38 35.15
N GLU A 191 14.38 -16.52 34.32
CA GLU A 191 15.60 -17.27 34.64
C GLU A 191 16.34 -16.74 35.88
N LYS A 192 15.96 -15.56 36.39
CA LYS A 192 16.58 -14.91 37.55
C LYS A 192 15.73 -14.88 38.83
N SER A 193 14.72 -15.74 38.92
CA SER A 193 13.75 -15.85 40.02
C SER A 193 12.66 -14.75 40.02
N GLY A 194 11.40 -15.19 39.94
CA GLY A 194 10.20 -14.34 39.97
C GLY A 194 9.31 -14.48 38.72
N TYR A 195 8.02 -14.12 38.88
CA TYR A 195 7.04 -13.99 37.80
C TYR A 195 7.02 -12.54 37.30
N ILE A 196 7.01 -12.33 35.98
CA ILE A 196 6.76 -11.02 35.37
C ILE A 196 5.37 -11.04 34.73
N ASP A 197 4.67 -9.90 34.74
CA ASP A 197 3.38 -9.73 34.07
C ASP A 197 3.53 -10.02 32.56
N GLY A 198 2.63 -10.85 32.02
CA GLY A 198 2.66 -11.30 30.62
C GLY A 198 2.44 -10.18 29.61
N VAL A 199 2.56 -10.51 28.31
CA VAL A 199 2.44 -9.62 27.15
C VAL A 199 1.41 -8.51 27.38
N GLN A 200 1.89 -7.30 27.64
CA GLN A 200 1.07 -6.10 27.49
C GLN A 200 0.89 -5.90 26.00
N ILE A 201 -0.28 -6.29 25.52
CA ILE A 201 -0.68 -6.14 24.13
C ILE A 201 -0.50 -4.66 23.73
N ASN A 202 0.60 -4.38 23.03
CA ASN A 202 0.98 -3.04 22.56
C ASN A 202 0.10 -2.57 21.38
N LEU A 203 -1.13 -3.08 21.25
CA LEU A 203 -2.10 -2.71 20.20
C LEU A 203 -2.30 -1.20 20.12
N LYS A 204 -2.23 -0.48 21.25
CA LYS A 204 -2.32 0.99 21.28
C LYS A 204 -1.10 1.65 20.63
N GLU A 205 0.10 1.11 20.80
CA GLU A 205 1.32 1.63 20.18
C GLU A 205 1.39 1.25 18.69
N ILE A 206 0.95 0.04 18.34
CA ILE A 206 0.82 -0.42 16.94
C ILE A 206 -0.23 0.43 16.19
N TRP A 207 -1.38 0.71 16.81
CA TRP A 207 -2.41 1.60 16.26
C TRP A 207 -1.90 3.04 16.07
N LYS A 208 -1.05 3.53 16.99
CA LYS A 208 -0.40 4.84 16.86
C LYS A 208 0.71 4.89 15.81
N ALA A 209 1.34 3.75 15.52
CA ALA A 209 2.47 3.64 14.58
C ALA A 209 2.03 3.42 13.12
N LEU A 210 0.77 3.05 12.87
CA LEU A 210 0.21 2.94 11.52
C LEU A 210 0.06 4.35 10.90
N PRO A 211 0.77 4.67 9.81
CA PRO A 211 0.67 5.98 9.16
C PRO A 211 -0.61 6.03 8.33
N ILE A 212 -1.71 6.56 8.89
CA ILE A 212 -2.89 6.91 8.09
C ILE A 212 -2.57 8.23 7.37
N ALA A 213 -1.91 8.10 6.22
CA ALA A 213 -1.77 9.19 5.28
C ALA A 213 -3.14 9.44 4.60
N LYS A 214 -3.80 10.50 5.07
CA LYS A 214 -5.07 11.10 4.60
C LYS A 214 -6.34 10.49 5.21
N GLY A 215 -6.95 11.27 6.11
CA GLY A 215 -8.40 11.45 6.06
C GLY A 215 -9.23 11.20 7.31
N ASN A 216 -8.77 11.49 8.52
CA ASN A 216 -9.75 11.83 9.58
C ASN A 216 -9.93 13.35 9.59
N ALA A 217 -10.97 13.80 8.89
CA ALA A 217 -11.62 15.04 9.29
C ALA A 217 -12.12 14.82 10.73
N GLY A 218 -11.60 15.61 11.67
CA GLY A 218 -12.02 15.58 13.08
C GLY A 218 -11.08 14.81 14.01
N VAL A 219 -10.03 15.48 14.48
CA VAL A 219 -9.40 15.18 15.78
C VAL A 219 -8.97 16.51 16.44
N GLY A 220 -9.94 17.37 16.72
CA GLY A 220 -9.73 18.65 17.40
C GLY A 220 -10.95 19.03 18.23
N ASN A 221 -10.74 19.46 19.46
CA ASN A 221 -11.77 19.74 20.48
C ASN A 221 -12.52 21.07 20.27
N GLY A 222 -12.68 21.53 19.02
CA GLY A 222 -13.36 22.79 18.69
C GLY A 222 -12.52 24.06 18.87
N ILE A 223 -11.26 23.98 19.33
CA ILE A 223 -10.38 25.16 19.51
C ILE A 223 -9.36 25.30 18.38
N ASP A 224 -9.17 24.28 17.56
CA ASP A 224 -8.20 24.29 16.46
C ASP A 224 -8.69 25.12 15.26
N PRO A 225 -7.80 25.90 14.60
CA PRO A 225 -8.15 26.61 13.38
C PRO A 225 -8.52 25.62 12.26
N PRO A 226 -9.56 25.91 11.46
CA PRO A 226 -10.00 25.00 10.40
C PRO A 226 -8.91 24.82 9.33
N PRO A 227 -8.85 23.64 8.69
CA PRO A 227 -7.92 23.41 7.58
C PRO A 227 -8.18 24.40 6.42
N PRO A 228 -7.16 24.73 5.61
CA PRO A 228 -7.31 25.68 4.50
C PRO A 228 -8.42 25.24 3.54
N GLY A 229 -9.51 26.01 3.45
CA GLY A 229 -10.64 25.75 2.55
C GLY A 229 -11.99 25.46 3.22
N GLN A 230 -12.09 25.43 4.55
CA GLN A 230 -13.37 25.28 5.26
C GLN A 230 -13.66 26.46 6.22
N PRO A 231 -14.86 27.06 6.18
CA PRO A 231 -15.17 28.28 6.95
C PRO A 231 -15.56 28.04 8.41
N ASN A 232 -15.82 26.80 8.81
CA ASN A 232 -16.32 26.43 10.14
C ASN A 232 -15.86 25.03 10.55
N ASN A 233 -15.67 24.83 11.87
CA ASN A 233 -15.39 23.54 12.47
C ASN A 233 -16.72 22.82 12.74
N GLU A 234 -16.96 21.67 12.10
CA GLU A 234 -18.13 20.85 12.35
C GLU A 234 -17.92 20.01 13.62
N ASN A 235 -18.53 20.48 14.72
CA ASN A 235 -18.45 19.92 16.07
C ASN A 235 -19.12 18.53 16.15
N ASP A 236 -18.32 17.47 16.28
CA ASP A 236 -18.76 16.21 16.87
C ASP A 236 -18.61 16.26 18.39
N GLN A 237 -19.53 15.61 19.09
CA GLN A 237 -19.80 15.77 20.53
C GLN A 237 -18.57 15.62 21.47
N PRO A 238 -18.67 16.06 22.75
CA PRO A 238 -17.52 16.25 23.64
C PRO A 238 -16.58 15.04 23.71
N GLY A 239 -15.30 15.26 23.40
CA GLY A 239 -14.27 14.22 23.37
C GLY A 239 -14.11 13.50 24.71
N THR A 240 -14.30 12.19 24.69
CA THR A 240 -14.03 11.31 25.84
C THR A 240 -12.65 10.67 25.71
N GLY A 241 -11.62 11.31 26.27
CA GLY A 241 -10.26 10.75 26.36
C GLY A 241 -9.43 11.37 27.51
N PRO A 242 -8.60 10.60 28.25
CA PRO A 242 -8.20 10.92 29.62
C PRO A 242 -6.91 11.75 29.75
N GLY A 243 -6.89 12.65 30.74
CA GLY A 243 -5.69 13.36 31.20
C GLY A 243 -5.91 14.41 32.28
N SER A 244 -6.40 14.05 33.47
CA SER A 244 -6.22 14.85 34.71
C SER A 244 -6.54 14.03 36.00
N PRO A 245 -5.81 14.21 37.12
CA PRO A 245 -5.73 13.23 38.22
C PRO A 245 -6.88 13.26 39.24
N ALA A 246 -8.00 13.94 38.98
CA ALA A 246 -9.12 14.02 39.92
C ALA A 246 -10.50 13.94 39.26
N ASN A 247 -10.59 13.50 38.01
CA ASN A 247 -11.86 13.39 37.31
C ASN A 247 -12.35 11.94 37.34
N ALA A 248 -13.40 11.67 38.10
CA ALA A 248 -14.15 10.43 38.06
C ALA A 248 -14.94 10.38 36.73
N GLY A 249 -14.23 10.02 35.66
CA GLY A 249 -14.71 10.09 34.28
C GLY A 249 -14.81 8.71 33.64
N GLY A 250 -15.78 7.95 34.09
CA GLY A 250 -16.37 6.82 33.40
C GLY A 250 -17.78 6.73 33.96
N ASN A 251 -18.78 6.55 33.10
CA ASN A 251 -20.12 6.21 33.54
C ASN A 251 -20.02 5.13 34.64
N PRO A 252 -20.38 5.42 35.91
CA PRO A 252 -20.28 4.42 36.97
C PRO A 252 -21.29 3.27 36.76
N ASP A 253 -22.20 3.40 35.79
CA ASP A 253 -23.21 2.42 35.50
C ASP A 253 -23.42 2.32 33.98
N PRO A 254 -22.68 1.43 33.26
CA PRO A 254 -22.87 1.24 31.82
C PRO A 254 -24.35 0.94 31.65
N GLY A 255 -25.11 1.87 31.04
CA GLY A 255 -26.57 1.94 31.22
C GLY A 255 -27.20 0.55 31.21
N ALA A 256 -28.06 0.29 32.20
CA ALA A 256 -28.58 -1.03 32.57
C ALA A 256 -28.28 -2.12 31.54
N SER A 257 -27.46 -3.10 31.95
CA SER A 257 -27.48 -4.42 31.33
C SER A 257 -28.90 -4.76 30.95
N GLY A 258 -29.14 -5.06 29.67
CA GLY A 258 -30.47 -5.13 29.07
C GLY A 258 -31.47 -5.84 29.98
N ALA A 259 -32.22 -5.06 30.75
CA ALA A 259 -33.16 -5.59 31.72
C ALA A 259 -34.46 -5.87 30.97
N SER A 260 -34.51 -7.01 30.29
CA SER A 260 -35.72 -7.82 30.12
C SER A 260 -35.42 -9.03 29.23
N GLY A 261 -34.81 -10.06 29.81
CA GLY A 261 -34.78 -11.37 29.15
C GLY A 261 -33.65 -12.34 29.50
N GLY A 262 -32.94 -12.17 30.61
CA GLY A 262 -32.16 -13.27 31.23
C GLY A 262 -30.65 -13.30 30.92
N GLY A 263 -29.87 -12.90 31.92
CA GLY A 263 -28.53 -13.46 32.20
C GLY A 263 -27.36 -12.87 31.43
N ASP A 264 -26.87 -11.72 31.88
CA ASP A 264 -25.65 -11.07 31.38
C ASP A 264 -24.41 -11.95 31.57
N GLY A 265 -23.79 -12.34 30.45
CA GLY A 265 -22.51 -13.04 30.44
C GLY A 265 -21.34 -12.06 30.38
N GLU A 266 -20.43 -12.15 31.35
CA GLU A 266 -19.08 -11.56 31.28
C GLU A 266 -18.44 -11.87 29.91
N ALA A 267 -17.62 -10.97 29.34
CA ALA A 267 -16.87 -11.27 28.12
C ALA A 267 -15.91 -12.45 28.35
N GLY A 268 -15.98 -13.47 27.49
CA GLY A 268 -15.18 -14.70 27.59
C GLY A 268 -14.60 -15.12 26.23
N PRO A 269 -13.82 -16.22 26.20
CA PRO A 269 -13.08 -16.62 24.99
C PRO A 269 -14.03 -17.15 23.90
N ARG A 270 -13.73 -16.78 22.65
CA ARG A 270 -14.43 -17.24 21.45
C ARG A 270 -13.58 -18.33 20.77
N TRP A 271 -14.23 -19.34 20.22
CA TRP A 271 -13.67 -20.53 19.60
C TRP A 271 -14.23 -20.69 18.19
N GLY A 272 -13.41 -21.09 17.23
CA GLY A 272 -13.88 -21.40 15.90
C GLY A 272 -12.69 -21.64 14.99
N TRP A 273 -12.92 -22.44 13.96
CA TRP A 273 -11.92 -22.68 12.93
C TRP A 273 -12.21 -21.70 11.79
N MET A 274 -11.29 -20.78 11.50
CA MET A 274 -11.42 -19.92 10.31
C MET A 274 -11.10 -20.76 9.08
N THR A 275 -12.07 -21.56 8.63
CA THR A 275 -11.95 -22.43 7.44
C THR A 275 -12.15 -21.65 6.15
N ALA A 276 -12.64 -20.42 6.23
CA ALA A 276 -12.62 -19.45 5.13
C ALA A 276 -12.31 -18.05 5.68
N TRP A 277 -11.89 -17.17 4.80
CA TRP A 277 -11.90 -15.73 5.04
C TRP A 277 -13.25 -15.27 4.54
N GLY A 278 -14.06 -14.62 5.39
CA GLY A 278 -15.40 -14.15 5.02
C GLY A 278 -15.37 -13.23 3.79
N ASP A 279 -16.56 -12.91 3.27
CA ASP A 279 -16.70 -11.99 2.13
C ASP A 279 -16.22 -10.57 2.49
N ASP A 280 -15.87 -9.79 1.46
CA ASP A 280 -15.50 -8.38 1.63
C ASP A 280 -16.60 -7.60 2.35
N VAL A 281 -16.25 -7.02 3.51
CA VAL A 281 -17.20 -6.26 4.32
C VAL A 281 -17.45 -4.89 3.71
N VAL A 282 -18.67 -4.66 3.22
CA VAL A 282 -19.12 -3.31 2.84
C VAL A 282 -19.39 -2.49 4.10
N LEU A 283 -18.74 -1.33 4.20
CA LEU A 283 -18.87 -0.43 5.36
C LEU A 283 -20.34 -0.03 5.58
N GLY A 284 -20.86 -0.33 6.78
CA GLY A 284 -22.24 0.01 7.18
C GLY A 284 -23.28 -1.08 6.93
N THR A 285 -22.93 -2.19 6.27
CA THR A 285 -23.85 -3.33 6.04
C THR A 285 -23.45 -4.58 6.83
N TYR A 286 -22.43 -4.50 7.68
CA TYR A 286 -21.98 -5.60 8.50
C TYR A 286 -23.04 -5.93 9.57
N ASP A 287 -23.61 -7.13 9.49
CA ASP A 287 -24.43 -7.72 10.53
C ASP A 287 -23.66 -8.87 11.19
N ALA A 288 -23.35 -8.69 12.48
CA ALA A 288 -22.63 -9.69 13.26
C ALA A 288 -23.44 -10.98 13.53
N SER A 289 -24.73 -10.99 13.21
CA SER A 289 -25.59 -12.18 13.34
C SER A 289 -25.51 -13.12 12.13
N ASP A 290 -25.09 -12.62 10.97
CA ASP A 290 -24.86 -13.39 9.74
C ASP A 290 -23.40 -13.83 9.59
N ASP A 291 -22.50 -13.30 10.43
CA ASP A 291 -21.10 -13.74 10.50
C ASP A 291 -21.01 -15.09 11.22
N TRP A 292 -20.59 -16.11 10.47
CA TRP A 292 -20.33 -17.47 10.94
C TRP A 292 -19.03 -17.56 11.78
N GLY A 293 -18.47 -16.43 12.20
CA GLY A 293 -17.22 -16.28 12.95
C GLY A 293 -17.14 -17.02 14.29
N LEU A 294 -16.17 -16.63 15.12
CA LEU A 294 -15.79 -17.39 16.32
C LEU A 294 -16.96 -17.52 17.34
N TYR A 295 -17.41 -18.75 17.58
CA TYR A 295 -18.41 -19.14 18.56
C TYR A 295 -18.03 -18.74 20.00
N TYR A 296 -18.92 -18.04 20.68
CA TYR A 296 -18.69 -17.61 22.07
C TYR A 296 -19.27 -18.58 23.11
N ILE A 297 -18.41 -19.23 23.90
CA ILE A 297 -18.84 -20.12 24.99
C ILE A 297 -19.29 -19.29 26.21
N ARG A 298 -20.59 -19.00 26.30
CA ARG A 298 -21.19 -18.14 27.34
C ARG A 298 -21.28 -18.82 28.71
N LYS A 299 -21.05 -18.04 29.78
CA LYS A 299 -21.38 -18.44 31.16
C LYS A 299 -22.90 -18.45 31.35
N SER A 300 -23.39 -19.35 32.19
CA SER A 300 -24.81 -19.62 32.44
C SER A 300 -25.60 -20.08 31.21
N SER A 301 -24.91 -20.45 30.12
CA SER A 301 -25.52 -20.97 28.89
C SER A 301 -24.94 -22.34 28.55
N SER A 302 -25.81 -23.24 28.12
CA SER A 302 -25.37 -24.51 27.52
C SER A 302 -24.70 -24.23 26.17
N THR A 303 -23.74 -25.08 25.80
CA THR A 303 -22.99 -25.02 24.55
C THR A 303 -23.59 -26.01 23.56
N SER A 304 -23.98 -25.53 22.38
CA SER A 304 -24.64 -26.33 21.33
C SER A 304 -23.90 -26.30 19.99
N ASP A 305 -22.73 -25.68 19.96
CA ASP A 305 -21.89 -25.56 18.77
C ASP A 305 -21.40 -26.94 18.31
N SER A 306 -21.56 -27.23 17.00
CA SER A 306 -21.23 -28.55 16.44
C SER A 306 -19.76 -28.90 16.62
N ASP A 307 -18.89 -27.92 16.44
CA ASP A 307 -17.44 -28.14 16.40
C ASP A 307 -16.91 -28.36 17.81
N VAL A 308 -17.43 -27.63 18.80
CA VAL A 308 -17.14 -27.90 20.22
C VAL A 308 -17.60 -29.30 20.62
N ILE A 309 -18.78 -29.73 20.16
CA ILE A 309 -19.32 -31.07 20.46
C ILE A 309 -18.46 -32.15 19.81
N GLU A 310 -18.09 -31.98 18.54
CA GLU A 310 -17.23 -32.90 17.81
C GLU A 310 -15.85 -33.00 18.47
N ASN A 311 -15.22 -31.87 18.79
CA ASN A 311 -13.91 -31.82 19.45
C ASN A 311 -13.88 -32.64 20.75
N ILE A 312 -14.83 -32.43 21.67
CA ILE A 312 -14.84 -33.20 22.93
C ILE A 312 -15.24 -34.68 22.71
N THR A 313 -15.91 -34.99 21.62
CA THR A 313 -16.26 -36.37 21.21
C THR A 313 -15.03 -37.10 20.69
N GLU A 314 -14.31 -36.51 19.75
CA GLU A 314 -13.04 -37.03 19.23
C GLU A 314 -11.97 -37.13 20.31
N ALA A 315 -11.97 -36.17 21.23
CA ALA A 315 -11.10 -36.19 22.39
C ALA A 315 -11.36 -37.40 23.29
N GLY A 316 -12.51 -38.10 23.18
CA GLY A 316 -12.81 -39.33 23.90
C GLY A 316 -13.53 -39.14 25.24
N TYR A 317 -14.17 -37.98 25.48
CA TYR A 317 -15.01 -37.79 26.66
C TYR A 317 -16.30 -38.62 26.56
N SER A 318 -16.70 -39.25 27.67
CA SER A 318 -17.90 -40.09 27.71
C SER A 318 -19.18 -39.27 27.49
N SER A 319 -20.30 -39.93 27.18
CA SER A 319 -21.63 -39.28 27.08
C SER A 319 -21.98 -38.47 28.32
N GLU A 320 -21.65 -38.98 29.51
CA GLU A 320 -21.93 -38.36 30.81
C GLU A 320 -20.99 -37.20 31.11
N GLU A 321 -19.78 -37.20 30.55
CA GLU A 321 -18.83 -36.09 30.65
C GLU A 321 -19.21 -34.95 29.70
N ARG A 322 -19.52 -35.28 28.44
CA ARG A 322 -19.98 -34.30 27.44
C ARG A 322 -21.26 -33.61 27.91
N SER A 323 -22.22 -34.37 28.45
CA SER A 323 -23.46 -33.79 29.00
C SER A 323 -23.20 -32.79 30.13
N ALA A 324 -22.17 -32.99 30.94
CA ALA A 324 -21.81 -32.06 32.01
C ALA A 324 -21.02 -30.85 31.49
N LEU A 325 -20.11 -31.05 30.53
CA LEU A 325 -19.28 -29.99 29.95
C LEU A 325 -20.07 -29.04 29.06
N LEU A 326 -21.09 -29.53 28.36
CA LEU A 326 -21.95 -28.73 27.48
C LEU A 326 -23.10 -28.04 28.24
N SER A 327 -23.32 -28.38 29.52
CA SER A 327 -24.41 -27.84 30.32
C SER A 327 -23.99 -26.58 31.09
N SER A 328 -24.93 -25.63 31.23
CA SER A 328 -24.80 -24.49 32.16
C SER A 328 -24.95 -24.86 33.63
N GLN A 329 -25.48 -26.05 33.95
CA GLN A 329 -25.83 -26.41 35.33
C GLN A 329 -24.63 -26.40 36.30
N TYR A 330 -23.40 -26.47 35.78
CA TYR A 330 -22.18 -26.57 36.58
C TYR A 330 -21.22 -25.37 36.44
N ASP A 331 -21.68 -24.24 35.88
CA ASP A 331 -20.83 -23.06 35.61
C ASP A 331 -21.14 -21.83 36.48
N GLY A 332 -21.99 -21.96 37.50
CA GLY A 332 -22.45 -20.86 38.34
C GLY A 332 -21.33 -20.09 39.07
N ASN A 333 -20.16 -20.71 39.26
CA ASN A 333 -18.95 -20.04 39.75
C ASN A 333 -18.02 -19.70 38.57
N THR A 334 -17.47 -18.48 38.53
CA THR A 334 -16.50 -18.04 37.50
C THR A 334 -15.29 -18.99 37.36
N THR A 335 -14.85 -19.63 38.44
CA THR A 335 -13.80 -20.67 38.40
C THR A 335 -14.26 -21.93 37.67
N TYR A 336 -15.49 -22.38 37.91
CA TYR A 336 -16.05 -23.56 37.24
C TYR A 336 -16.37 -23.28 35.77
N TYR A 337 -16.89 -22.09 35.46
CA TYR A 337 -17.01 -21.61 34.09
C TYR A 337 -15.66 -21.65 33.35
N ARG A 338 -14.60 -21.07 33.94
CA ARG A 338 -13.25 -21.09 33.33
C ARG A 338 -12.71 -22.50 33.15
N ASN A 339 -12.92 -23.39 34.13
CA ASN A 339 -12.47 -24.79 34.02
C ASN A 339 -13.25 -25.55 32.95
N ARG A 340 -14.56 -25.35 32.86
CA ARG A 340 -15.42 -25.91 31.81
C ARG A 340 -14.94 -25.47 30.43
N VAL A 341 -14.77 -24.16 30.24
CA VAL A 341 -14.29 -23.56 28.99
C VAL A 341 -12.91 -24.12 28.62
N LYS A 342 -11.96 -24.18 29.54
CA LYS A 342 -10.63 -24.79 29.26
C LYS A 342 -10.73 -26.23 28.77
N VAL A 343 -11.66 -27.00 29.31
CA VAL A 343 -11.87 -28.39 28.91
C VAL A 343 -12.52 -28.49 27.54
N LEU A 344 -13.54 -27.66 27.27
CA LEU A 344 -14.20 -27.57 25.95
C LEU A 344 -13.23 -27.16 24.84
N LEU A 345 -12.25 -26.30 25.16
CA LEU A 345 -11.21 -25.84 24.23
C LEU A 345 -10.00 -26.81 24.14
N GLY A 346 -10.04 -27.95 24.84
CA GLY A 346 -8.92 -28.90 24.88
C GLY A 346 -7.67 -28.41 25.65
N LEU A 347 -7.73 -27.24 26.29
CA LEU A 347 -6.63 -26.65 27.06
C LEU A 347 -6.38 -27.33 28.41
N ALA A 348 -7.33 -28.15 28.88
CA ALA A 348 -7.21 -28.93 30.10
C ALA A 348 -7.94 -30.27 30.00
N GLY A 349 -7.38 -31.30 30.64
CA GLY A 349 -8.07 -32.58 30.83
C GLY A 349 -8.94 -32.56 32.09
N TRP A 350 -10.17 -33.06 32.00
CA TRP A 350 -11.06 -33.19 33.15
C TRP A 350 -11.07 -34.61 33.72
N ARG A 351 -10.57 -34.78 34.95
CA ARG A 351 -10.71 -36.02 35.73
C ARG A 351 -12.06 -36.02 36.45
N SER A 352 -13.12 -36.43 35.76
CA SER A 352 -14.48 -36.40 36.29
C SER A 352 -14.76 -37.43 37.39
N LYS A 353 -13.89 -38.43 37.56
CA LYS A 353 -14.06 -39.59 38.45
C LYS A 353 -15.31 -40.43 38.15
N LYS A 354 -15.94 -40.23 36.98
CA LYS A 354 -17.06 -41.05 36.50
C LYS A 354 -16.55 -42.37 35.92
N SER A 355 -17.35 -43.43 36.03
CA SER A 355 -17.07 -44.71 35.38
C SER A 355 -17.06 -44.52 33.85
N GLY A 356 -16.02 -45.02 33.17
CA GLY A 356 -15.87 -44.85 31.72
C GLY A 356 -15.46 -43.44 31.28
N SER A 357 -14.95 -42.62 32.20
CA SER A 357 -14.41 -41.29 31.90
C SER A 357 -13.13 -41.36 31.07
N LYS A 358 -12.91 -40.33 30.25
CA LYS A 358 -11.70 -40.20 29.41
C LYS A 358 -10.41 -40.36 30.22
N TYR A 359 -10.32 -39.63 31.33
CA TYR A 359 -9.19 -39.68 32.23
C TYR A 359 -9.53 -40.58 33.42
N ASN A 360 -9.56 -41.90 33.17
CA ASN A 360 -9.76 -42.91 34.21
C ASN A 360 -8.74 -42.70 35.35
N GLY A 361 -9.26 -42.50 36.56
CA GLY A 361 -8.44 -42.34 37.75
C GLY A 361 -9.29 -41.98 38.96
N GLY A 362 -9.63 -42.98 39.77
CA GLY A 362 -9.71 -42.80 41.20
C GLY A 362 -8.52 -43.52 41.85
N PRO A 363 -8.17 -43.23 43.11
CA PRO A 363 -8.49 -42.03 43.91
C PRO A 363 -7.72 -40.76 43.51
#